data_AF-A0A0B4ETJ1-F1
#
_entry.id   AF-A0A0B4ETJ1-F1
#
_cell.length_a   1.000
_cell.length_b   1.000
_cell.length_c   1.000
_cell.angle_alpha   90.00
_cell.angle_beta   90.00
_cell.angle_gamma   90.00
#
_symmetry.space_group_name_H-M   'P 1'
#
loop_
_entity.id
_entity.type
_entity.pdbx_description
1 polymer ?
#
loop_
_entity_poly.entity_id
_entity_poly.type
_entity_poly.pdbx_seq_one_letter_code
_entity_poly.pdbx_strand_id
1 'polypeptide(L)'
;MSRSIARRIYADAFAKWPKQDLRPDYQLQDVLKAAVEERYKNYNPSMEAEETLKARALQFLVQDKFNNRYKLKGPMLEPKSQPTYFQDLVREIEEAPRRTWLERLGKRLSGMIRLQ
;
A
#
# COMPACT_ATOMS: atom_id res chain seq x y z
N MET A 1 32.89 8.29 -5.26
CA MET A 1 31.61 8.47 -5.99
C MET A 1 30.57 8.99 -5.01
N SER A 2 30.06 10.21 -5.17
CA SER A 2 28.98 10.67 -4.29
C SER A 2 27.74 9.81 -4.54
N ARG A 3 27.17 9.23 -3.48
CA ARG A 3 25.91 8.47 -3.59
C ARG A 3 24.80 9.48 -3.91
N SER A 4 24.04 9.24 -4.98
CA SER A 4 22.93 10.13 -5.34
C SER A 4 21.92 10.23 -4.20
N ILE A 5 21.43 11.44 -3.93
CA ILE A 5 20.55 11.71 -2.78
C ILE A 5 19.23 10.96 -2.97
N ALA A 6 18.71 10.95 -4.20
CA ALA A 6 17.50 10.23 -4.56
C ALA A 6 17.58 8.73 -4.23
N ARG A 7 18.69 8.04 -4.57
CA ARG A 7 18.86 6.61 -4.25
C ARG A 7 18.81 6.33 -2.76
N ARG A 8 19.38 7.20 -1.94
CA ARG A 8 19.31 7.06 -0.48
C ARG A 8 17.88 7.17 0.03
N ILE A 9 17.11 8.13 -0.48
CA ILE A 9 15.71 8.32 -0.09
C ILE A 9 14.86 7.12 -0.54
N TYR A 10 15.04 6.64 -1.77
CA TYR A 10 14.35 5.43 -2.24
C TYR A 10 14.65 4.22 -1.37
N ALA A 11 15.93 3.98 -1.04
CA ALA A 11 16.32 2.85 -0.19
C ALA A 11 15.64 2.91 1.19
N ASP A 12 15.60 4.09 1.81
CA ASP A 12 14.91 4.29 3.10
C ASP A 12 13.39 4.08 2.97
N ALA A 13 12.78 4.63 1.92
CA ALA A 13 11.35 4.49 1.67
C ALA A 13 10.93 3.02 1.43
N PHE A 14 11.71 2.26 0.66
CA PHE A 14 11.45 0.83 0.42
C PHE A 14 11.63 -0.02 1.67
N ALA A 15 12.63 0.28 2.51
CA ALA A 15 12.85 -0.44 3.76
C ALA A 15 11.70 -0.23 4.77
N LYS A 16 11.06 0.94 4.75
CA LYS A 16 9.94 1.30 5.61
C LYS A 16 8.57 1.01 4.99
N TRP A 17 8.52 0.56 3.74
CA TRP A 17 7.26 0.32 3.05
C TRP A 17 6.49 -0.81 3.73
N PRO A 18 5.19 -0.66 4.02
CA PRO A 18 4.41 -1.69 4.67
C PRO A 18 4.28 -2.93 3.77
N LYS A 19 4.39 -4.12 4.36
CA LYS A 19 4.17 -5.38 3.64
C LYS A 19 2.68 -5.64 3.47
N GLN A 20 2.31 -6.16 2.29
CA GLN A 20 0.94 -6.54 1.98
C GLN A 20 0.72 -8.02 2.28
N ASP A 21 0.02 -8.33 3.37
CA ASP A 21 -0.26 -9.70 3.80
C ASP A 21 -1.23 -10.45 2.86
N LEU A 22 -2.12 -9.72 2.17
CA LEU A 22 -3.07 -10.31 1.22
C LEU A 22 -2.41 -10.91 -0.03
N ARG A 23 -1.20 -10.47 -0.38
CA ARG A 23 -0.46 -10.88 -1.58
C ARG A 23 1.03 -10.99 -1.27
N PRO A 24 1.46 -12.02 -0.51
CA PRO A 24 2.84 -12.15 -0.08
C PRO A 24 3.82 -12.27 -1.26
N ASP A 25 3.40 -12.90 -2.36
CA ASP A 25 4.24 -13.14 -3.54
C ASP A 25 4.50 -11.89 -4.40
N TYR A 26 3.72 -10.82 -4.19
CA TYR A 26 3.81 -9.61 -5.02
C TYR A 26 3.70 -8.36 -4.17
N GLN A 27 4.86 -7.80 -3.83
CA GLN A 27 4.94 -6.61 -2.99
C GLN A 27 5.25 -5.36 -3.81
N LEU A 28 4.59 -4.25 -3.49
CA LEU A 28 4.75 -3.00 -4.23
C LEU A 28 6.21 -2.48 -4.19
N GLN A 29 6.89 -2.61 -3.05
CA GLN A 29 8.28 -2.18 -2.93
C GLN A 29 9.23 -2.91 -3.89
N ASP A 30 8.97 -4.17 -4.21
CA ASP A 30 9.81 -4.95 -5.13
C ASP A 30 9.64 -4.45 -6.57
N VAL A 31 8.40 -4.17 -6.97
CA VAL A 31 8.07 -3.59 -8.28
C VAL A 31 8.68 -2.20 -8.43
N LEU A 32 8.53 -1.35 -7.41
CA LEU A 32 9.07 0.01 -7.44
C LEU A 32 10.60 -0.01 -7.45
N LYS A 33 11.23 -0.93 -6.71
CA LYS A 33 12.67 -1.11 -6.71
C LYS A 33 13.17 -1.50 -8.10
N ALA A 34 12.55 -2.50 -8.74
CA ALA A 34 12.91 -2.91 -10.09
C ALA A 34 12.77 -1.75 -11.10
N ALA A 35 11.67 -1.00 -11.03
CA ALA A 35 11.44 0.16 -11.90
C ALA A 35 12.48 1.28 -11.67
N VAL A 36 12.88 1.53 -10.42
CA VAL A 36 13.94 2.49 -10.09
C VAL A 36 15.28 2.02 -10.63
N GLU A 37 15.64 0.75 -10.40
CA GLU A 37 16.89 0.16 -10.89
C GLU A 37 17.00 0.26 -12.41
N GLU A 38 15.91 -0.03 -13.14
CA GLU A 38 15.86 0.11 -14.58
C GLU A 38 16.10 1.54 -15.05
N ARG A 39 15.46 2.55 -14.44
CA ARG A 39 15.71 3.96 -14.78
C ARG A 39 17.16 4.37 -14.52
N TYR A 40 17.78 3.83 -13.48
CA TYR A 40 19.17 4.12 -13.16
C TYR A 40 20.19 3.39 -14.03
N LYS A 41 19.81 2.38 -14.83
CA LYS A 41 20.69 1.78 -15.84
C LYS A 41 21.10 2.81 -16.89
N ASN A 42 20.16 3.66 -17.30
CA ASN A 42 20.37 4.74 -18.27
C ASN A 42 20.43 6.11 -17.59
N TYR A 43 21.15 6.20 -16.46
CA TYR A 43 21.20 7.43 -15.67
C TYR A 43 21.92 8.56 -16.41
N ASN A 44 21.26 9.73 -16.45
CA ASN A 44 21.86 11.00 -16.85
C ASN A 44 21.82 11.98 -15.66
N PRO A 45 22.91 12.71 -15.35
CA PRO A 45 22.91 13.74 -14.31
C PRO A 45 21.76 14.75 -14.37
N SER A 46 21.22 15.05 -15.56
CA SER A 46 20.05 15.94 -15.70
C SER A 46 18.79 15.41 -15.02
N MET A 47 18.70 14.09 -14.76
CA MET A 47 17.54 13.44 -14.13
C MET A 47 17.54 13.53 -12.60
N GLU A 48 18.65 13.92 -11.97
CA GLU A 48 18.82 13.85 -10.50
C GLU A 48 17.76 14.67 -9.75
N ALA A 49 17.42 15.86 -10.27
CA ALA A 49 16.40 16.72 -9.67
C ALA A 49 15.02 16.06 -9.69
N GLU A 50 14.64 15.48 -10.84
CA GLU A 50 13.35 14.80 -11.01
C GLU A 50 13.27 13.53 -10.15
N GLU A 51 14.32 12.70 -10.13
CA GLU A 51 14.37 11.50 -9.30
C GLU A 51 14.34 11.83 -7.81
N THR A 52 14.92 12.96 -7.41
CA THR A 52 14.82 13.43 -6.01
C THR A 52 13.39 13.81 -5.64
N LEU A 53 12.63 14.44 -6.54
CA LEU A 53 11.22 14.76 -6.32
C LEU A 53 10.37 13.49 -6.19
N LYS A 54 10.56 12.51 -7.09
CA LYS A 54 9.88 11.21 -7.03
C LYS A 54 10.19 10.47 -5.73
N ALA A 55 11.46 10.41 -5.33
CA ALA A 55 11.88 9.76 -4.09
C ALA A 55 11.27 10.44 -2.85
N ARG A 56 11.21 11.79 -2.82
CA ARG A 56 10.56 12.53 -1.74
C ARG A 56 9.05 12.33 -1.70
N ALA A 57 8.39 12.24 -2.85
CA ALA A 57 6.97 11.94 -2.91
C ALA A 57 6.69 10.57 -2.27
N LEU A 58 7.50 9.55 -2.62
CA LEU A 58 7.42 8.23 -2.01
C LEU A 58 7.66 8.27 -0.49
N GLN A 59 8.67 9.02 -0.05
CA GLN A 59 8.94 9.23 1.38
C GLN A 59 7.76 9.87 2.11
N PHE A 60 7.09 10.86 1.52
CA PHE A 60 5.92 11.50 2.13
C PHE A 60 4.73 10.56 2.25
N LEU A 61 4.57 9.63 1.30
CA LEU A 61 3.54 8.59 1.38
C LEU A 61 3.81 7.62 2.53
N VAL A 62 5.06 7.14 2.67
CA VAL A 62 5.45 6.25 3.78
C VAL A 62 5.27 6.93 5.14
N GLN A 63 5.58 8.22 5.23
CA GLN A 63 5.42 9.01 6.44
C GLN A 63 3.97 9.44 6.71
N ASP A 64 3.04 9.05 5.86
CA ASP A 64 1.62 9.42 5.93
C ASP A 64 1.42 10.94 6.10
N LYS A 65 2.30 11.74 5.46
CA LYS A 65 2.44 13.19 5.71
C LYS A 65 1.15 13.97 5.47
N PHE A 66 0.29 13.45 4.60
CA PHE A 66 -0.90 14.13 4.12
C PHE A 66 -2.18 13.77 4.86
N ASN A 67 -2.15 12.78 5.76
CA ASN A 67 -3.32 12.31 6.50
C ASN A 67 -4.04 13.46 7.23
N ASN A 68 -3.29 14.30 7.94
CA ASN A 68 -3.86 15.44 8.64
C ASN A 68 -4.38 16.56 7.72
N ARG A 69 -3.83 16.69 6.52
CA ARG A 69 -4.22 17.74 5.57
C ARG A 69 -5.51 17.39 4.85
N TYR A 70 -5.69 16.11 4.49
CA TYR A 70 -6.85 15.64 3.72
C TYR A 70 -7.66 14.64 4.54
N LYS A 71 -7.96 14.97 5.80
CA LYS A 71 -8.84 14.15 6.62
C LYS A 71 -10.20 14.01 5.93
N LEU A 72 -10.63 12.77 5.75
CA LEU A 72 -11.99 12.47 5.33
C LEU A 72 -12.92 12.96 6.45
N LYS A 73 -13.88 13.83 6.11
CA LYS A 73 -14.82 14.42 7.06
C LYS A 73 -16.20 13.79 6.92
N GLY A 74 -16.88 13.62 8.05
CA GLY A 74 -18.32 13.35 8.08
C GLY A 74 -18.73 11.95 7.60
N PRO A 75 -19.99 11.78 7.15
CA PRO A 75 -20.62 10.48 6.85
C PRO A 75 -20.11 9.83 5.55
N MET A 76 -19.01 10.32 4.97
CA MET A 76 -18.45 9.77 3.73
C MET A 76 -17.94 8.33 3.91
N LEU A 77 -17.55 7.98 5.14
CA LEU A 77 -17.17 6.61 5.54
C LEU A 77 -18.33 5.84 6.19
N GLU A 78 -19.54 6.40 6.18
CA GLU A 78 -20.73 5.82 6.82
C GLU A 78 -21.89 5.81 5.82
N PRO A 79 -21.87 4.90 4.83
CA PRO A 79 -22.93 4.85 3.83
C PRO A 79 -24.27 4.53 4.51
N LYS A 80 -25.35 5.18 4.07
CA LYS A 80 -26.69 5.08 4.69
C LYS A 80 -27.21 3.64 4.80
N SER A 81 -26.85 2.77 3.85
CA SER A 81 -27.25 1.36 3.82
C SER A 81 -26.51 0.50 4.85
N GLN A 82 -25.27 0.86 5.19
CA GLN A 82 -24.44 0.14 6.17
C GLN A 82 -23.36 1.08 6.75
N PRO A 83 -23.65 1.79 7.86
CA PRO A 83 -22.71 2.76 8.42
C PRO A 83 -21.35 2.18 8.80
N THR A 84 -21.27 0.89 9.14
CA THR A 84 -20.02 0.21 9.52
C THR A 84 -19.23 -0.38 8.36
N TYR A 85 -19.68 -0.21 7.11
CA TYR A 85 -19.15 -0.93 5.94
C TYR A 85 -17.64 -0.88 5.81
N PHE A 86 -17.02 0.30 5.88
CA PHE A 86 -15.57 0.42 5.70
C PHE A 86 -14.78 -0.13 6.90
N GLN A 87 -15.33 -0.04 8.12
CA GLN A 87 -14.70 -0.65 9.31
C GLN A 87 -14.74 -2.17 9.21
N ASP A 88 -15.87 -2.72 8.79
CA ASP A 88 -16.05 -4.15 8.55
C ASP A 88 -15.10 -4.65 7.46
N LEU A 89 -14.95 -3.89 6.36
CA LEU A 89 -14.05 -4.21 5.26
C LEU A 89 -12.58 -4.23 5.69
N VAL A 90 -12.11 -3.24 6.46
CA VAL A 90 -10.74 -3.20 6.97
C VAL A 90 -10.48 -4.40 7.89
N ARG A 91 -11.41 -4.69 8.81
CA ARG A 91 -11.32 -5.87 9.68
C ARG A 91 -11.23 -7.16 8.87
N GLU A 92 -12.05 -7.31 7.83
CA GLU A 92 -12.01 -8.50 6.97
C GLU A 92 -10.68 -8.65 6.21
N ILE A 93 -10.11 -7.54 5.74
CA ILE A 93 -8.81 -7.51 5.08
C ILE A 93 -7.69 -7.93 6.04
N GLU A 94 -7.70 -7.44 7.29
CA GLU A 94 -6.70 -7.78 8.30
C GLU A 94 -6.81 -9.22 8.80
N GLU A 95 -8.03 -9.75 8.89
CA GLU A 95 -8.27 -11.12 9.32
C GLU A 95 -7.99 -12.14 8.20
N ALA A 96 -8.21 -11.80 6.93
CA ALA A 96 -8.11 -12.74 5.80
C ALA A 96 -6.79 -13.54 5.70
N PRO A 97 -5.59 -12.97 5.96
CA PRO A 97 -4.33 -13.70 5.98
C PRO A 97 -4.23 -14.71 7.13
N ARG A 98 -4.86 -14.41 8.28
CA ARG A 98 -4.83 -15.25 9.50
C ARG A 98 -5.97 -16.26 9.55
N ARG A 99 -7.03 -16.07 8.74
CA ARG A 99 -8.14 -17.01 8.59
C ARG A 99 -7.65 -18.31 7.96
N THR A 100 -7.75 -19.39 8.72
CA THR A 100 -7.47 -20.77 8.29
C THR A 100 -8.35 -21.09 7.08
N TRP A 101 -7.81 -21.88 6.14
CA TRP A 101 -8.51 -22.27 4.90
C TRP A 101 -9.94 -22.82 5.14
N LEU A 102 -10.20 -23.43 6.30
CA LEU A 102 -11.51 -23.94 6.74
C LEU A 102 -12.56 -22.85 7.01
N GLU A 103 -12.17 -21.68 7.53
CA GLU A 103 -13.10 -20.57 7.81
C GLU A 103 -13.57 -19.89 6.51
N ARG A 104 -12.70 -19.87 5.50
CA ARG A 104 -13.03 -19.42 4.13
C ARG A 104 -14.05 -20.35 3.47
N LEU A 105 -13.99 -21.65 3.74
CA LEU A 105 -14.97 -22.63 3.24
C LEU A 105 -16.31 -22.50 3.96
N GLY A 106 -16.29 -22.31 5.30
CA GLY A 106 -17.50 -22.13 6.11
C GLY A 106 -18.32 -20.88 5.74
N LYS A 107 -17.68 -19.73 5.48
CA LYS A 107 -18.38 -18.51 5.05
C LYS A 107 -19.02 -18.63 3.66
N ARG A 108 -18.40 -19.37 2.74
CA ARG A 108 -18.99 -19.69 1.43
C ARG A 108 -20.24 -20.55 1.56
N LEU A 109 -20.22 -21.55 2.45
CA LEU A 109 -21.38 -22.40 2.74
C LEU A 109 -22.50 -21.62 3.45
N SER A 110 -22.17 -20.75 4.40
CA SER A 110 -23.16 -19.90 5.10
C SER A 110 -23.82 -18.87 4.17
N GLY A 111 -23.09 -18.32 3.20
CA GLY A 111 -23.63 -17.43 2.18
C GLY A 111 -24.61 -18.12 1.21
N MET A 112 -24.38 -19.40 0.90
CA MET A 112 -25.28 -20.22 0.07
C MET A 112 -26.60 -20.56 0.77
N ILE A 113 -26.58 -20.76 2.10
CA ILE A 113 -27.78 -21.08 2.89
C ILE A 113 -28.70 -19.85 3.06
N ARG A 114 -28.19 -18.63 2.89
CA ARG A 114 -28.99 -17.39 2.91
C ARG A 114 -29.72 -17.09 1.59
N LEU A 115 -29.49 -17.89 0.54
CA LEU A 115 -30.15 -17.78 -0.77
C LEU A 115 -31.21 -18.88 -0.99
N GLN A 116 -31.65 -19.57 0.07
CA GLN A 116 -32.83 -20.44 0.06
C GLN A 116 -33.97 -19.83 0.88
#